data_AF-A0A3M1H8S2-F1
#
_entry.id   AF-A0A3M1H8S2-F1
#
_cell.length_a   1.000
_cell.length_b   1.000
_cell.length_c   1.000
_cell.angle_alpha   90.00
_cell.angle_beta   90.00
_cell.angle_gamma   90.00
#
_symmetry.space_group_name_H-M   'P 1'
#
loop_
_entity.id
_entity.type
_entity.pdbx_description
1 polymer ?
#
loop_
_entity_poly.entity_id
_entity_poly.type
_entity_poly.pdbx_seq_one_letter_code
_entity_poly.pdbx_strand_id
1 'polypeptide(L)' 'MARVAPLPGSFMAISIIGFIISWIYSLSGRFSETWGFTLGFVFTLMFIASLISMAKGPAQKI' A
#
# COMPACT_ATOMS: atom_id res chain seq x y z
N MET A 1 1.45 20.14 18.79
CA MET A 1 0.29 19.53 18.09
C MET A 1 0.77 19.02 16.74
N ALA A 2 0.85 17.69 16.58
CA ALA A 2 1.31 17.11 15.31
C ALA A 2 0.18 17.22 14.27
N ARG A 3 0.45 17.88 13.13
CA ARG A 3 -0.46 17.87 11.99
C ARG A 3 -0.55 16.45 11.47
N VAL A 4 -1.62 15.73 11.81
CA VAL A 4 -1.95 14.45 11.18
C VAL A 4 -2.57 14.78 9.82
N ALA A 5 -1.72 14.96 8.82
CA ALA A 5 -2.16 14.98 7.44
C ALA A 5 -2.39 13.53 7.00
N PRO A 6 -3.51 13.22 6.31
CA PRO A 6 -3.71 11.90 5.73
C PRO A 6 -2.54 11.56 4.78
N LEU A 7 -2.19 10.26 4.69
CA LEU A 7 -1.14 9.82 3.78
C LEU A 7 -1.43 10.32 2.36
N PRO A 8 -0.39 10.75 1.60
CA PRO A 8 -0.58 11.29 0.27
C PRO A 8 -1.22 10.23 -0.65
N GLY A 9 -2.13 10.64 -1.54
CA GLY A 9 -2.82 9.73 -2.45
C GLY A 9 -1.88 8.91 -3.35
N SER A 10 -0.68 9.43 -3.61
CA SER A 10 0.39 8.70 -4.30
C SER A 10 0.80 7.42 -3.56
N PHE A 11 0.73 7.38 -2.22
CA PHE A 11 1.03 6.18 -1.43
C PHE A 11 0.04 5.05 -1.73
N MET A 12 -1.25 5.36 -1.83
CA MET A 12 -2.28 4.39 -2.23
C MET A 12 -2.04 3.90 -3.67
N ALA A 13 -1.77 4.81 -4.60
CA ALA A 13 -1.48 4.45 -6.00
C ALA A 13 -0.25 3.53 -6.12
N ILE A 14 0.83 3.83 -5.39
CA ILE A 14 2.03 2.99 -5.35
C ILE A 14 1.73 1.60 -4.77
N SER A 15 0.89 1.50 -3.74
CA SER A 15 0.50 0.19 -3.18
C SER A 15 -0.26 -0.67 -4.19
N ILE A 16 -1.17 -0.08 -4.98
CA ILE A 16 -1.93 -0.79 -6.01
C ILE A 16 -1.02 -1.23 -7.16
N ILE A 17 -0.20 -0.31 -7.68
CA ILE A 17 0.73 -0.60 -8.79
C ILE A 17 1.75 -1.65 -8.35
N GLY A 18 2.33 -1.51 -7.16
CA GLY A 18 3.27 -2.46 -6.60
C GLY A 18 2.67 -3.85 -6.41
N PHE A 19 1.42 -3.94 -5.94
CA PHE A 19 0.71 -5.21 -5.81
C PHE A 19 0.51 -5.89 -7.18
N ILE A 20 0.09 -5.13 -8.19
CA ILE A 20 -0.10 -5.64 -9.56
C ILE A 20 1.22 -6.12 -10.17
N ILE A 21 2.29 -5.33 -10.03
CA ILE A 21 3.63 -5.71 -10.51
C ILE A 21 4.10 -6.98 -9.80
N SER A 22 4.00 -7.04 -8.48
CA SER A 22 4.38 -8.22 -7.70
C SER A 22 3.63 -9.47 -8.17
N TRP A 23 2.33 -9.34 -8.42
CA TRP A 23 1.49 -10.43 -8.91
C TRP A 23 1.90 -10.92 -10.31
N ILE A 24 2.08 -10.00 -11.26
CA ILE A 24 2.48 -10.33 -12.64
C ILE A 24 3.85 -11.02 -12.67
N TYR A 25 4.82 -10.49 -11.91
CA TYR A 25 6.17 -11.05 -11.89
C TYR A 25 6.25 -12.38 -11.14
N SER A 26 5.42 -12.58 -10.10
CA SER A 26 5.31 -13.85 -9.40
C SER A 26 4.66 -14.92 -10.28
N LEU A 27 3.59 -14.60 -11.02
CA LEU A 27 2.92 -15.53 -11.94
C LEU A 27 3.76 -15.87 -13.18
N SER A 28 4.59 -14.92 -13.64
CA SER A 28 5.48 -15.15 -14.79
C SER A 28 6.68 -16.05 -14.46
N GLY A 29 6.78 -16.57 -13.22
CA GLY A 29 7.91 -17.39 -12.76
C GLY A 29 9.24 -16.64 -12.73
N ARG A 30 9.22 -15.30 -12.82
CA ARG A 30 10.42 -14.45 -12.81
C ARG A 30 10.93 -14.20 -11.41
N PHE A 31 10.05 -14.29 -10.41
CA PHE A 31 10.43 -14.28 -8.99
C PHE A 31 10.27 -15.66 -8.37
N SER A 32 11.16 -15.95 -7.42
CA SER A 32 10.96 -17.04 -6.48
C SER A 32 9.67 -16.80 -5.69
N GLU A 33 8.93 -17.87 -5.41
CA GLU A 33 7.66 -17.84 -4.66
C GLU A 33 7.77 -17.05 -3.34
N THR A 34 8.93 -17.13 -2.67
CA THR A 34 9.20 -16.40 -1.43
C THR A 34 9.20 -14.89 -1.62
N TRP A 35 9.75 -14.40 -2.73
CA TRP A 35 9.81 -12.97 -3.05
C TRP A 35 8.46 -12.43 -3.51
N GLY A 36 7.73 -13.19 -4.31
CA GLY A 36 6.37 -12.84 -4.73
C GLY A 36 5.41 -12.72 -3.54
N PHE A 37 5.46 -13.66 -2.61
CA PHE A 37 4.69 -13.61 -1.37
C PHE A 37 5.09 -12.41 -0.50
N THR A 38 6.39 -12.19 -0.29
CA THR A 38 6.89 -11.08 0.53
C THR A 38 6.46 -9.72 -0.02
N LEU A 39 6.65 -9.49 -1.32
CA LEU A 39 6.26 -8.23 -1.96
C LEU A 39 4.74 -8.04 -1.95
N GLY A 40 3.97 -9.09 -2.26
CA GLY A 40 2.51 -9.06 -2.17
C GLY A 40 2.04 -8.68 -0.77
N PHE A 41 2.61 -9.31 0.27
CA PHE A 41 2.30 -9.04 1.67
C PHE A 41 2.60 -7.58 2.06
N VAL A 42 3.76 -7.05 1.67
CA VAL A 42 4.14 -5.65 1.94
C VAL A 42 3.15 -4.69 1.28
N PHE A 43 2.81 -4.88 0.00
CA PHE A 43 1.88 -3.99 -0.69
C PHE A 43 0.45 -4.09 -0.14
N THR A 44 0.01 -5.28 0.29
CA THR A 44 -1.26 -5.43 1.00
C THR A 44 -1.27 -4.64 2.32
N LEU A 45 -0.19 -4.70 3.11
CA LEU A 45 -0.07 -3.90 4.33
C LEU A 45 -0.08 -2.40 4.04
N MET A 46 0.62 -1.95 3.01
CA MET A 46 0.60 -0.54 2.57
C MET A 46 -0.81 -0.11 2.16
N PHE A 47 -1.54 -0.96 1.44
CA PHE A 47 -2.91 -0.68 1.04
C PHE A 47 -3.83 -0.55 2.26
N ILE A 48 -3.76 -1.49 3.21
CA ILE A 48 -4.53 -1.42 4.47
C ILE A 48 -4.17 -0.14 5.25
N ALA A 49 -2.88 0.19 5.36
CA ALA A 49 -2.43 1.41 6.03
C ALA A 49 -3.01 2.68 5.38
N SER A 50 -3.08 2.71 4.04
CA SER A 50 -3.70 3.82 3.30
C SER A 50 -5.19 3.95 3.60
N LEU A 51 -5.93 2.83 3.64
CA LEU A 51 -7.35 2.81 3.98
C LEU A 51 -7.59 3.32 5.40
N ILE A 52 -6.79 2.86 6.37
CA ILE A 52 -6.87 3.31 7.76
C ILE A 52 -6.57 4.81 7.86
N SER A 53 -5.59 5.32 7.10
CA SER A 53 -5.26 6.74 7.11
C SER A 53 -6.36 7.61 6.51
N MET A 54 -7.06 7.14 5.49
CA MET A 54 -8.20 7.86 4.91
C MET A 54 -9.41 7.82 5.83
N ALA A 55 -9.63 6.69 6.52
CA ALA A 55 -10.71 6.53 7.49
C ALA A 55 -10.50 7.40 8.75
N LYS A 56 -9.25 7.62 9.18
CA LYS A 56 -8.88 8.52 10.28
C LYS A 56 -8.68 9.97 9.80
N GLY A 57 -9.55 10.44 8.90
CA GLY A 57 -9.53 11.79 8.34
C GLY A 57 -9.32 12.88 9.41
N PRO A 58 -8.74 14.04 9.02
CA PRO A 58 -8.12 14.98 9.94
C PRO A 58 -9.07 15.35 11.08
N ALA A 59 -8.59 15.24 12.32
CA ALA A 59 -9.25 15.76 13.51
C ALA A 59 -9.22 17.31 13.54
N GLN A 60 -9.54 17.94 12.41
CA GLN A 60 -9.72 19.38 12.31
C GLN A 60 -11.16 19.64 11.91
N LYS A 61 -12.02 19.66 12.94
CA LYS A 61 -13.26 20.42 12.90
C LYS A 61 -12.88 21.88 12.67
N ILE A 62 -13.34 22.45 11.57
CA ILE A 62 -13.49 23.90 11.41
C ILE A 62 -14.71 24.30 12.25
#